data_AF-A0A372IZT7-F1
#
_entry.id   AF-A0A372IZT7-F1
#
_cell.length_a   1.000
_cell.length_b   1.000
_cell.length_c   1.000
_cell.angle_alpha   90.00
_cell.angle_beta   90.00
_cell.angle_gamma   90.00
#
_symmetry.space_group_name_H-M   'P 1'
#
loop_
_entity.id
_entity.type
_entity.pdbx_description
1 polymer ?
#
loop_
_entity_poly.entity_id
_entity_poly.type
_entity_poly.pdbx_seq_one_letter_code
_entity_poly.pdbx_strand_id
1 'polypeptide(L)'
;MVSSAQCHTSPRTDGTGVRGHVSAPIASSSHPSGRPILTERPSSRSGWVRRRAPPVQTDAVQDLWRDLSRVTLGDRALDDVLSEITAIAARGIPGAEATSITLIRGERAFTAAYSAPMALAADEMQYERGYGPCMDAARGGLVLIVGDMRTEQRWPDYTARVLEVGVRASLSVPLPYQGDLIGALNVYSTTPGAFSRPEAATRGEEVAEAIAVAVANVDAHHRVGEEARNMRLAMESRAVIEQAKGVLMAQRRVDADQAFDILRAASQRANRKLRDVAAGVVASTTTPPTTTPPTTTPPTTTPPTTAPRGGQDPAGPR
;
A
#
# COMPACT_ATOMS: atom_id res chain seq x y z
N MET A 1 23.60 12.84 52.31
CA MET A 1 24.60 13.06 51.24
C MET A 1 23.92 13.90 50.18
N VAL A 2 24.44 15.10 49.99
CA VAL A 2 23.83 16.25 49.29
C VAL A 2 24.44 16.37 47.90
N SER A 3 23.72 17.10 47.02
CA SER A 3 24.18 17.85 45.82
C SER A 3 23.71 17.23 44.50
N SER A 4 22.70 17.72 43.77
CA SER A 4 22.30 19.09 43.34
C SER A 4 23.42 19.82 42.57
N ALA A 5 23.21 20.09 41.28
CA ALA A 5 22.91 21.43 40.74
C ALA A 5 23.11 21.51 39.21
N GLN A 6 22.09 22.06 38.54
CA GLN A 6 22.16 22.64 37.19
C GLN A 6 23.02 23.92 37.23
N CYS A 7 23.64 24.30 36.10
CA CYS A 7 23.95 25.70 35.85
C CYS A 7 24.01 26.02 34.34
N HIS A 8 23.13 26.92 33.92
CA HIS A 8 23.26 27.75 32.71
C HIS A 8 24.40 28.76 32.88
N THR A 9 25.10 29.11 31.80
CA THR A 9 25.48 30.51 31.47
C THR A 9 26.22 30.58 30.13
N SER A 10 25.74 31.43 29.21
CA SER A 10 26.54 32.02 28.14
C SER A 10 27.37 33.20 28.68
N PRO A 11 28.41 33.63 27.95
CA PRO A 11 28.36 34.99 27.41
C PRO A 11 28.95 35.16 26.00
N ARG A 12 28.47 36.21 25.32
CA ARG A 12 29.07 36.88 24.14
C ARG A 12 30.39 37.57 24.50
N THR A 13 31.31 37.69 23.54
CA THR A 13 31.97 38.97 23.18
C THR A 13 32.70 38.89 21.83
N ASP A 14 32.63 40.03 21.14
CA ASP A 14 33.20 40.41 19.84
C ASP A 14 34.73 40.56 19.77
N GLY A 15 35.23 40.65 18.52
CA GLY A 15 36.45 41.37 18.11
C GLY A 15 37.46 40.48 17.41
N THR A 16 38.19 40.85 16.34
CA THR A 16 38.44 42.10 15.59
C THR A 16 39.42 41.72 14.45
N GLY A 17 39.60 42.57 13.42
CA GLY A 17 40.83 42.58 12.59
C GLY A 17 40.64 42.25 11.09
N VAL A 18 40.13 43.18 10.27
CA VAL A 18 40.88 44.22 9.50
C VAL A 18 41.66 43.67 8.29
N ARG A 19 41.15 43.95 7.07
CA ARG A 19 41.90 43.93 5.80
C ARG A 19 42.23 45.37 5.39
N GLY A 20 43.52 45.70 5.26
CA GLY A 20 44.02 46.93 4.62
C GLY A 20 43.95 46.83 3.09
N HIS A 21 43.52 47.90 2.41
CA HIS A 21 44.36 48.93 1.74
C HIS A 21 44.97 48.45 0.40
N VAL A 22 45.03 49.20 -0.71
CA VAL A 22 44.46 50.49 -1.16
C VAL A 22 44.88 50.67 -2.64
N SER A 23 44.03 51.35 -3.42
CA SER A 23 44.27 52.23 -4.59
C SER A 23 44.99 51.78 -5.90
N ALA A 24 44.32 52.12 -7.02
CA ALA A 24 44.83 52.38 -8.38
C ALA A 24 45.43 53.82 -8.48
N PRO A 25 45.73 54.48 -9.66
CA PRO A 25 45.66 54.11 -11.10
C PRO A 25 46.81 54.68 -12.03
N ILE A 26 46.62 54.55 -13.37
CA ILE A 26 46.94 55.49 -14.51
C ILE A 26 47.91 55.01 -15.65
N ALA A 27 47.29 54.69 -16.80
CA ALA A 27 47.51 54.96 -18.25
C ALA A 27 48.87 54.98 -19.04
N SER A 28 48.80 54.31 -20.22
CA SER A 28 49.26 54.68 -21.60
C SER A 28 50.70 54.38 -22.10
N SER A 29 50.84 53.51 -23.13
CA SER A 29 51.13 53.89 -24.54
C SER A 29 51.56 52.73 -25.50
N SER A 30 51.13 52.86 -26.78
CA SER A 30 51.71 52.42 -28.10
C SER A 30 51.73 50.96 -28.63
N HIS A 31 51.24 50.82 -29.89
CA HIS A 31 51.15 49.70 -30.87
C HIS A 31 52.48 49.38 -31.61
N PRO A 32 52.60 48.53 -32.69
CA PRO A 32 51.75 47.48 -33.32
C PRO A 32 52.49 46.13 -33.64
N SER A 33 51.79 45.02 -33.94
CA SER A 33 52.36 43.98 -34.84
C SER A 33 51.32 43.02 -35.44
N GLY A 34 51.29 42.96 -36.78
CA GLY A 34 51.19 41.73 -37.59
C GLY A 34 49.96 40.82 -37.47
N ARG A 35 49.12 40.81 -38.52
CA ARG A 35 48.15 39.73 -38.80
C ARG A 35 48.86 38.38 -38.99
N PRO A 36 48.18 37.26 -38.69
CA PRO A 36 48.03 36.24 -39.74
C PRO A 36 46.57 35.81 -39.94
N ILE A 37 46.21 35.85 -41.22
CA ILE A 37 45.45 34.89 -42.04
C ILE A 37 44.57 33.85 -41.32
N LEU A 38 43.30 33.89 -41.73
CA LEU A 38 42.20 32.94 -41.59
C LEU A 38 42.62 31.46 -41.58
N THR A 39 42.22 30.71 -40.55
CA THR A 39 41.75 29.32 -40.69
C THR A 39 40.55 29.11 -39.78
N GLU A 40 39.54 28.49 -40.35
CA GLU A 40 38.18 28.36 -39.85
C GLU A 40 38.08 27.52 -38.59
N ARG A 41 37.21 27.94 -37.65
CA ARG A 41 36.68 27.06 -36.60
C ARG A 41 35.40 26.42 -37.13
N PRO A 42 35.30 25.09 -37.29
CA PRO A 42 34.01 24.46 -37.43
C PRO A 42 33.35 24.38 -36.05
N SER A 43 32.21 25.02 -35.96
CA SER A 43 31.19 24.77 -34.95
C SER A 43 30.86 23.27 -34.85
N SER A 44 30.83 22.71 -33.65
CA SER A 44 29.99 21.53 -33.40
C SER A 44 29.19 21.74 -32.12
N ARG A 45 27.94 22.15 -32.32
CA ARG A 45 26.85 21.86 -31.41
C ARG A 45 26.64 20.34 -31.50
N SER A 46 27.17 19.56 -30.57
CA SER A 46 26.77 18.16 -30.41
C SER A 46 25.44 18.13 -29.68
N GLY A 47 24.36 18.35 -30.44
CA GLY A 47 23.02 18.01 -30.02
C GLY A 47 22.95 16.50 -29.76
N TRP A 48 22.50 16.12 -28.57
CA TRP A 48 22.05 14.77 -28.28
C TRP A 48 20.84 14.48 -29.18
N VAL A 49 21.11 13.97 -30.38
CA VAL A 49 20.07 13.41 -31.24
C VAL A 49 19.57 12.17 -30.52
N ARG A 50 18.34 12.22 -29.98
CA ARG A 50 17.55 11.01 -29.68
C ARG A 50 17.53 10.18 -30.97
N ARG A 51 18.41 9.19 -31.09
CA ARG A 51 18.29 8.19 -32.14
C ARG A 51 17.04 7.40 -31.81
N ARG A 52 16.00 7.61 -32.61
CA ARG A 52 14.84 6.74 -32.65
C ARG A 52 15.37 5.34 -32.97
N ALA A 53 15.15 4.39 -32.07
CA ALA A 53 15.50 3.00 -32.28
C ALA A 53 14.85 2.49 -33.58
N PRO A 54 15.50 1.59 -34.35
CA PRO A 54 14.83 0.93 -35.46
C PRO A 54 13.58 0.19 -34.96
N PRO A 55 12.52 0.04 -35.78
CA PRO A 55 11.32 -0.66 -35.35
C PRO A 55 11.70 -2.09 -34.92
N VAL A 56 11.47 -2.39 -33.65
CA VAL A 56 11.47 -3.76 -33.12
C VAL A 56 10.52 -4.59 -33.98
N GLN A 57 10.90 -5.82 -34.30
CA GLN A 57 10.07 -6.74 -35.08
C GLN A 57 8.67 -6.81 -34.47
N THR A 58 7.72 -6.25 -35.21
CA THR A 58 6.34 -5.97 -34.77
C THR A 58 5.63 -7.21 -34.26
N ASP A 59 6.00 -8.40 -34.75
CA ASP A 59 5.30 -9.65 -34.48
C ASP A 59 5.47 -10.13 -33.02
N ALA A 60 6.69 -10.09 -32.47
CA ALA A 60 6.93 -10.55 -31.10
C ALA A 60 6.38 -9.58 -30.04
N VAL A 61 6.40 -8.27 -30.34
CA VAL A 61 5.75 -7.23 -29.51
C VAL A 61 4.23 -7.41 -29.57
N GLN A 62 3.67 -7.63 -30.76
CA GLN A 62 2.24 -7.92 -30.91
C GLN A 62 1.81 -9.19 -30.18
N ASP A 63 2.64 -10.23 -30.17
CA ASP A 63 2.34 -11.47 -29.45
C ASP A 63 2.36 -11.29 -27.93
N LEU A 64 3.33 -10.54 -27.39
CA LEU A 64 3.36 -10.19 -25.97
C LEU A 64 2.15 -9.34 -25.56
N TRP A 65 1.80 -8.32 -26.35
CA TRP A 65 0.59 -7.53 -26.12
C TRP A 65 -0.68 -8.35 -26.29
N ARG A 66 -0.72 -9.31 -27.22
CA ARG A 66 -1.85 -10.23 -27.39
C ARG A 66 -2.00 -11.14 -26.17
N ASP A 67 -0.91 -11.66 -25.65
CA ASP A 67 -0.92 -12.48 -24.44
C ASP A 67 -1.35 -11.65 -23.23
N LEU A 68 -0.83 -10.44 -23.06
CA LEU A 68 -1.22 -9.52 -21.98
C LEU A 68 -2.69 -9.06 -22.11
N SER A 69 -3.19 -8.80 -23.32
CA SER A 69 -4.59 -8.39 -23.54
C SER A 69 -5.60 -9.53 -23.33
N ARG A 70 -5.15 -10.79 -23.36
CA ARG A 70 -5.98 -11.96 -22.97
C ARG A 70 -6.13 -12.08 -21.46
N VAL A 71 -5.26 -11.41 -20.68
CA VAL A 71 -5.38 -11.34 -19.23
C VAL A 71 -6.59 -10.48 -18.89
N THR A 72 -7.74 -11.13 -18.73
CA THR A 72 -8.99 -10.47 -18.36
C THR A 72 -8.98 -10.13 -16.87
N LEU A 73 -9.04 -8.84 -16.56
CA LEU A 73 -9.17 -8.29 -15.20
C LEU A 73 -10.61 -8.40 -14.64
N GLY A 74 -11.35 -9.47 -14.97
CA GLY A 74 -12.69 -9.73 -14.43
C GLY A 74 -12.67 -10.02 -12.91
N ASP A 75 -13.60 -10.81 -12.38
CA ASP A 75 -13.65 -11.23 -10.96
C ASP A 75 -12.45 -12.10 -10.50
N ARG A 76 -11.30 -12.05 -11.18
CA ARG A 76 -10.07 -12.77 -10.84
C ARG A 76 -9.32 -12.07 -9.72
N ALA A 77 -8.70 -12.85 -8.85
CA ALA A 77 -7.79 -12.31 -7.84
C ALA A 77 -6.57 -11.68 -8.53
N LEU A 78 -6.08 -10.56 -7.98
CA LEU A 78 -4.88 -9.87 -8.47
C LEU A 78 -3.68 -10.82 -8.54
N ASP A 79 -3.53 -11.70 -7.56
CA ASP A 79 -2.43 -12.66 -7.48
C ASP A 79 -2.38 -13.60 -8.70
N ASP A 80 -3.54 -14.04 -9.20
CA ASP A 80 -3.62 -14.90 -10.40
C ASP A 80 -3.20 -14.14 -11.65
N VAL A 81 -3.62 -12.88 -11.76
CA VAL A 81 -3.28 -11.99 -12.87
C VAL A 81 -1.78 -11.71 -12.89
N LEU A 82 -1.19 -11.34 -11.75
CA LEU A 82 0.23 -11.07 -11.62
C LEU A 82 1.08 -12.33 -11.86
N SER A 83 0.62 -13.49 -11.40
CA SER A 83 1.26 -14.79 -11.68
C SER A 83 1.26 -15.10 -13.17
N GLU A 84 0.16 -14.88 -13.87
CA GLU A 84 0.08 -15.06 -15.31
C GLU A 84 1.01 -14.09 -16.06
N ILE A 85 1.03 -12.81 -15.67
CA ILE A 85 1.91 -11.80 -16.27
C ILE A 85 3.39 -12.17 -16.08
N THR A 86 3.81 -12.61 -14.89
CA THR A 86 5.21 -13.02 -14.66
C THR A 86 5.60 -14.20 -15.55
N ALA A 87 4.71 -15.19 -15.70
CA ALA A 87 4.95 -16.33 -16.59
C ALA A 87 5.05 -15.92 -18.06
N ILE A 88 4.20 -14.98 -18.51
CA ILE A 88 4.27 -14.39 -19.86
C ILE A 88 5.59 -13.64 -20.02
N ALA A 89 5.98 -12.81 -19.06
CA ALA A 89 7.23 -12.04 -19.08
C ALA A 89 8.47 -12.93 -19.19
N ALA A 90 8.49 -14.06 -18.47
CA ALA A 90 9.60 -15.02 -18.53
C ALA A 90 9.78 -15.64 -19.92
N ARG A 91 8.71 -15.80 -20.70
CA ARG A 91 8.77 -16.28 -22.09
C ARG A 91 8.97 -15.15 -23.10
N GLY A 92 8.45 -13.98 -22.79
CA GLY A 92 8.35 -12.84 -23.69
C GLY A 92 9.57 -11.92 -23.68
N ILE A 93 10.38 -11.90 -22.62
CA ILE A 93 11.56 -11.02 -22.52
C ILE A 93 12.82 -11.79 -22.93
N PRO A 94 13.55 -11.36 -23.98
CA PRO A 94 14.80 -12.00 -24.39
C PRO A 94 15.81 -12.11 -23.25
N GLY A 95 16.31 -13.33 -23.04
CA GLY A 95 17.28 -13.64 -22.00
C GLY A 95 16.69 -13.85 -20.61
N ALA A 96 15.37 -13.73 -20.42
CA ALA A 96 14.74 -14.01 -19.14
C ALA A 96 14.73 -15.52 -18.84
N GLU A 97 15.11 -15.89 -17.61
CA GLU A 97 14.97 -17.26 -17.08
C GLU A 97 14.06 -17.29 -15.85
N ALA A 98 14.02 -16.20 -15.08
CA ALA A 98 13.05 -16.01 -14.01
C ALA A 98 12.63 -14.55 -13.94
N THR A 99 11.41 -14.32 -13.48
CA THR A 99 10.80 -13.00 -13.37
C THR A 99 10.03 -12.89 -12.06
N SER A 100 9.93 -11.68 -11.53
CA SER A 100 9.09 -11.37 -10.37
C SER A 100 8.58 -9.95 -10.40
N ILE A 101 7.56 -9.70 -9.58
CA ILE A 101 6.95 -8.38 -9.39
C ILE A 101 7.12 -8.02 -7.92
N THR A 102 7.90 -6.99 -7.64
CA THR A 102 7.96 -6.34 -6.33
C THR A 102 6.89 -5.27 -6.28
N LEU A 103 6.05 -5.26 -5.24
CA LEU A 103 5.19 -4.13 -4.89
C LEU A 103 5.67 -3.45 -3.62
N ILE A 104 5.51 -2.13 -3.56
CA ILE A 104 5.80 -1.32 -2.39
C ILE A 104 4.48 -0.82 -1.79
N ARG A 105 4.29 -1.09 -0.49
CA ARG A 105 3.15 -0.61 0.31
C ARG A 105 3.69 0.07 1.56
N GLY A 106 3.62 1.40 1.59
CA GLY A 106 4.31 2.20 2.61
C GLY A 106 5.82 2.00 2.50
N GLU A 107 6.46 1.60 3.61
CA GLU A 107 7.91 1.33 3.63
C GLU A 107 8.26 -0.14 3.31
N ARG A 108 7.27 -1.02 3.14
CA ARG A 108 7.49 -2.45 2.96
C ARG A 108 7.43 -2.83 1.48
N ALA A 109 8.47 -3.50 1.02
CA ALA A 109 8.50 -4.19 -0.27
C ALA A 109 8.20 -5.68 -0.07
N PHE A 110 7.49 -6.29 -1.01
CA PHE A 110 7.25 -7.73 -1.06
C PHE A 110 7.09 -8.21 -2.50
N THR A 111 7.41 -9.48 -2.74
CA THR A 111 7.19 -10.14 -4.04
C THR A 111 5.71 -10.50 -4.17
N ALA A 112 5.00 -9.83 -5.07
CA ALA A 112 3.57 -10.06 -5.32
C ALA A 112 3.32 -11.26 -6.25
N ALA A 113 4.26 -11.55 -7.15
CA ALA A 113 4.25 -12.73 -8.01
C ALA A 113 5.66 -13.05 -8.51
N TYR A 114 5.91 -14.31 -8.85
CA TYR A 114 7.17 -14.76 -9.44
C TYR A 114 6.97 -15.99 -10.32
N SER A 115 7.82 -16.17 -11.33
CA SER A 115 7.76 -17.31 -12.26
C SER A 115 8.66 -18.49 -11.89
N ALA A 116 9.67 -18.27 -11.04
CA ALA A 116 10.56 -19.33 -10.57
C ALA A 116 11.14 -19.04 -9.18
N PRO A 117 11.53 -20.08 -8.39
CA PRO A 117 12.13 -19.92 -7.06
C PRO A 117 13.38 -19.04 -7.03
N MET A 118 14.17 -19.02 -8.13
CA MET A 118 15.34 -18.15 -8.26
C MET A 118 14.97 -16.66 -8.13
N ALA A 119 13.84 -16.23 -8.71
CA ALA A 119 13.41 -14.83 -8.63
C ALA A 119 12.97 -14.46 -7.20
N LEU A 120 12.23 -15.34 -6.53
CA LEU A 120 11.83 -15.12 -5.14
C LEU A 120 13.05 -15.02 -4.22
N ALA A 121 14.00 -15.95 -4.33
CA ALA A 121 15.22 -15.92 -3.52
C ALA A 121 16.05 -14.65 -3.77
N ALA A 122 16.15 -14.19 -5.03
CA ALA A 122 16.86 -12.96 -5.37
C ALA A 122 16.14 -11.70 -4.84
N ASP A 123 14.81 -11.67 -4.82
CA ASP A 123 14.03 -10.57 -4.26
C ASP A 123 14.19 -10.46 -2.74
N GLU A 124 14.03 -11.58 -2.02
CA GLU A 124 14.07 -11.61 -0.55
C GLU A 124 15.39 -11.04 0.00
N MET A 125 16.52 -11.36 -0.66
CA MET A 125 17.84 -10.84 -0.29
C MET A 125 17.93 -9.30 -0.36
N GLN A 126 17.17 -8.66 -1.26
CA GLN A 126 17.16 -7.20 -1.41
C GLN A 126 16.28 -6.53 -0.34
N TYR A 127 15.21 -7.20 0.08
CA TYR A 127 14.28 -6.67 1.09
C TYR A 127 14.89 -6.68 2.48
N GLU A 128 15.68 -7.71 2.83
CA GLU A 128 16.32 -7.83 4.15
C GLU A 128 17.15 -6.60 4.54
N ARG A 129 17.74 -5.91 3.56
CA ARG A 129 18.54 -4.69 3.76
C ARG A 129 17.92 -3.45 3.10
N GLY A 130 16.77 -3.60 2.45
CA GLY A 130 16.11 -2.55 1.68
C GLY A 130 16.98 -1.96 0.57
N TYR A 131 17.88 -2.76 -0.02
CA TYR A 131 18.96 -2.30 -0.91
C TYR A 131 19.24 -3.36 -1.98
N GLY A 132 19.36 -2.93 -3.23
CA GLY A 132 19.56 -3.80 -4.38
C GLY A 132 19.01 -3.18 -5.67
N PRO A 133 19.30 -3.75 -6.84
CA PRO A 133 18.85 -3.23 -8.14
C PRO A 133 17.33 -3.07 -8.22
N CYS A 134 16.53 -3.98 -7.67
CA CYS A 134 15.07 -3.82 -7.71
C CYS A 134 14.59 -2.68 -6.82
N MET A 135 15.21 -2.51 -5.64
CA MET A 135 14.84 -1.48 -4.68
C MET A 135 15.19 -0.10 -5.20
N ASP A 136 16.36 0.02 -5.83
CA ASP A 136 16.81 1.26 -6.44
C ASP A 136 16.02 1.59 -7.71
N ALA A 137 15.63 0.59 -8.51
CA ALA A 137 14.73 0.80 -9.64
C ALA A 137 13.34 1.27 -9.15
N ALA A 138 12.76 0.56 -8.18
CA ALA A 138 11.43 0.86 -7.65
C ALA A 138 11.34 2.21 -6.94
N ARG A 139 12.43 2.70 -6.32
CA ARG A 139 12.46 4.01 -5.65
C ARG A 139 12.97 5.14 -6.54
N GLY A 140 13.94 4.84 -7.41
CA GLY A 140 14.58 5.82 -8.28
C GLY A 140 13.84 6.05 -9.60
N GLY A 141 12.94 5.16 -9.99
CA GLY A 141 12.16 5.27 -11.22
C GLY A 141 13.00 5.09 -12.48
N LEU A 142 14.13 4.39 -12.37
CA LEU A 142 15.06 4.15 -13.47
C LEU A 142 15.17 2.66 -13.77
N VAL A 143 15.20 2.31 -15.05
CA VAL A 143 15.54 0.96 -15.49
C VAL A 143 16.99 0.67 -15.16
N LEU A 144 17.23 -0.41 -14.42
CA LEU A 144 18.57 -0.84 -14.02
C LEU A 144 18.91 -2.18 -14.67
N ILE A 145 20.05 -2.20 -15.38
CA ILE A 145 20.61 -3.39 -15.99
C ILE A 145 21.92 -3.73 -15.27
N VAL A 146 22.04 -4.99 -14.88
CA VAL A 146 23.29 -5.58 -14.40
C VAL A 146 23.74 -6.62 -15.41
N GLY A 147 24.83 -6.34 -16.11
CA GLY A 147 25.37 -7.21 -17.15
C GLY A 147 26.07 -8.45 -16.59
N ASP A 148 26.80 -8.31 -15.49
CA ASP A 148 27.40 -9.45 -14.78
C ASP A 148 27.52 -9.14 -13.29
N MET A 149 26.79 -9.89 -12.45
CA MET A 149 26.79 -9.77 -10.98
C MET A 149 28.20 -9.89 -10.38
N ARG A 150 29.13 -10.61 -11.04
CA ARG A 150 30.51 -10.76 -10.55
C ARG A 150 31.34 -9.48 -10.61
N THR A 151 30.98 -8.57 -11.52
CA THR A 151 31.70 -7.30 -11.73
C THR A 151 30.95 -6.10 -11.20
N GLU A 152 29.73 -6.31 -10.70
CA GLU A 152 28.86 -5.27 -10.18
C GLU A 152 29.32 -4.84 -8.78
N GLN A 153 29.53 -3.53 -8.61
CA GLN A 153 30.06 -2.93 -7.38
C GLN A 153 29.05 -2.03 -6.68
N ARG A 154 27.93 -1.68 -7.33
CA ARG A 154 26.89 -0.81 -6.76
C ARG A 154 26.15 -1.44 -5.60
N TRP A 155 26.11 -2.78 -5.51
CA TRP A 155 25.39 -3.56 -4.48
C TRP A 155 26.21 -4.78 -3.99
N PRO A 156 27.37 -4.59 -3.35
CA PRO A 156 28.34 -5.67 -3.11
C PRO A 156 27.80 -6.80 -2.21
N ASP A 157 27.04 -6.47 -1.17
CA ASP A 157 26.44 -7.48 -0.27
C ASP A 157 25.39 -8.34 -0.99
N TYR A 158 24.62 -7.70 -1.90
CA TYR A 158 23.59 -8.37 -2.68
C TYR A 158 24.22 -9.25 -3.76
N THR A 159 25.19 -8.72 -4.51
CA THR A 159 25.82 -9.45 -5.62
C THR A 159 26.54 -10.70 -5.12
N ALA A 160 27.20 -10.64 -3.96
CA ALA A 160 27.85 -11.81 -3.35
C ALA A 160 26.85 -12.94 -3.07
N ARG A 161 25.66 -12.63 -2.53
CA ARG A 161 24.64 -13.62 -2.17
C ARG A 161 23.85 -14.11 -3.38
N VAL A 162 23.48 -13.22 -4.31
CA VAL A 162 22.65 -13.58 -5.47
C VAL A 162 23.39 -14.50 -6.44
N LEU A 163 24.74 -14.47 -6.42
CA LEU A 163 25.57 -15.42 -7.15
C LEU A 163 25.41 -16.86 -6.65
N GLU A 164 25.11 -17.07 -5.37
CA GLU A 164 24.92 -18.41 -4.78
C GLU A 164 23.65 -19.09 -5.32
N VAL A 165 22.64 -18.31 -5.71
CA VAL A 165 21.42 -18.80 -6.38
C VAL A 165 21.53 -18.79 -7.90
N GLY A 166 22.73 -18.53 -8.44
CA GLY A 166 23.06 -18.66 -9.86
C GLY A 166 22.81 -17.43 -10.72
N VAL A 167 22.26 -16.34 -10.17
CA VAL A 167 21.96 -15.13 -10.95
C VAL A 167 23.25 -14.47 -11.43
N ARG A 168 23.34 -14.23 -12.74
CA ARG A 168 24.48 -13.56 -13.38
C ARG A 168 24.13 -12.25 -14.02
N ALA A 169 22.91 -12.07 -14.49
CA ALA A 169 22.43 -10.80 -15.01
C ALA A 169 21.05 -10.49 -14.45
N SER A 170 20.72 -9.20 -14.33
CA SER A 170 19.38 -8.76 -13.98
C SER A 170 18.95 -7.53 -14.76
N LEU A 171 17.65 -7.42 -14.98
CA LEU A 171 16.95 -6.23 -15.48
C LEU A 171 15.85 -5.91 -14.47
N SER A 172 15.89 -4.71 -13.91
CA SER A 172 14.87 -4.19 -12.99
C SER A 172 14.20 -2.98 -13.61
N VAL A 173 12.89 -3.06 -13.80
CA VAL A 173 12.08 -2.05 -14.49
C VAL A 173 11.08 -1.47 -13.48
N PRO A 174 11.04 -0.16 -13.25
CA PRO A 174 10.08 0.45 -12.34
C PRO A 174 8.65 0.28 -12.82
N LEU A 175 7.69 0.28 -11.88
CA LEU A 175 6.26 0.31 -12.15
C LEU A 175 5.71 1.72 -11.85
N PRO A 176 5.77 2.67 -12.80
CA PRO A 176 5.20 4.00 -12.61
C PRO A 176 3.67 3.96 -12.76
N TYR A 177 2.96 4.61 -11.83
CA TYR A 177 1.52 4.80 -11.93
C TYR A 177 1.09 6.16 -11.36
N GLN A 178 0.40 6.97 -12.17
CA GLN A 178 -0.15 8.28 -11.77
C GLN A 178 0.83 9.22 -11.04
N GLY A 179 2.11 9.17 -11.39
CA GLY A 179 3.16 10.00 -10.78
C GLY A 179 3.83 9.38 -9.56
N ASP A 180 3.34 8.23 -9.09
CA ASP A 180 3.96 7.41 -8.04
C ASP A 180 4.72 6.21 -8.64
N LEU A 181 5.61 5.63 -7.83
CA LEU A 181 6.28 4.36 -8.13
C LEU A 181 5.74 3.29 -7.19
N ILE A 182 5.02 2.32 -7.75
CA ILE A 182 4.32 1.30 -6.96
C ILE A 182 5.13 0.00 -6.78
N GLY A 183 6.29 -0.11 -7.43
CA GLY A 183 7.12 -1.31 -7.40
C GLY A 183 8.11 -1.43 -8.56
N ALA A 184 8.53 -2.66 -8.83
CA ALA A 184 9.38 -3.01 -9.97
C ALA A 184 9.06 -4.40 -10.53
N LEU A 185 9.20 -4.57 -11.84
CA LEU A 185 9.37 -5.87 -12.50
C LEU A 185 10.86 -6.23 -12.47
N ASN A 186 11.18 -7.43 -12.00
CA ASN A 186 12.54 -7.97 -12.01
C ASN A 186 12.63 -9.15 -12.97
N VAL A 187 13.74 -9.20 -13.70
CA VAL A 187 14.06 -10.25 -14.67
C VAL A 187 15.48 -10.72 -14.40
N TYR A 188 15.67 -12.02 -14.31
CA TYR A 188 16.92 -12.66 -13.91
C TYR A 188 17.36 -13.69 -14.95
N SER A 189 18.67 -13.83 -15.09
CA SER A 189 19.29 -14.85 -15.94
C SER A 189 20.57 -15.38 -15.29
N THR A 190 20.83 -16.67 -15.51
CA THR A 190 22.12 -17.30 -15.19
C THR A 190 23.20 -17.02 -16.24
N THR A 191 22.86 -16.32 -17.32
CA THR A 191 23.78 -15.96 -18.41
C THR A 191 24.26 -14.50 -18.28
N PRO A 192 25.57 -14.25 -18.16
CA PRO A 192 26.11 -12.89 -18.21
C PRO A 192 25.74 -12.19 -19.53
N GLY A 193 25.36 -10.93 -19.45
CA GLY A 193 25.03 -10.09 -20.60
C GLY A 193 23.67 -10.41 -21.25
N ALA A 194 22.82 -11.23 -20.62
CA ALA A 194 21.51 -11.61 -21.15
C ALA A 194 20.65 -10.41 -21.60
N PHE A 195 20.74 -9.29 -20.87
CA PHE A 195 19.96 -8.08 -21.11
C PHE A 195 20.76 -6.95 -21.79
N SER A 196 21.87 -7.27 -22.46
CA SER A 196 22.71 -6.24 -23.12
C SER A 196 22.05 -5.65 -24.38
N ARG A 197 21.05 -6.33 -24.93
CA ARG A 197 20.30 -5.84 -26.09
C ARG A 197 19.17 -4.92 -25.64
N PRO A 198 18.95 -3.76 -26.31
CA PRO A 198 17.89 -2.82 -25.95
C PRO A 198 16.49 -3.44 -25.92
N GLU A 199 16.25 -4.45 -26.76
CA GLU A 199 14.98 -5.14 -26.87
C GLU A 199 14.48 -5.74 -25.54
N ALA A 200 15.38 -6.26 -24.70
CA ALA A 200 15.00 -6.81 -23.40
C ALA A 200 14.43 -5.72 -22.47
N ALA A 201 15.07 -4.54 -22.46
CA ALA A 201 14.60 -3.40 -21.68
C ALA A 201 13.26 -2.87 -22.21
N THR A 202 13.11 -2.73 -23.54
CA THR A 202 11.85 -2.30 -24.15
C THR A 202 10.69 -3.24 -23.81
N ARG A 203 10.88 -4.57 -23.93
CA ARG A 203 9.82 -5.52 -23.56
C ARG A 203 9.55 -5.52 -22.05
N GLY A 204 10.58 -5.33 -21.24
CA GLY A 204 10.43 -5.16 -19.78
C GLY A 204 9.55 -3.96 -19.43
N GLU A 205 9.75 -2.82 -20.09
CA GLU A 205 8.93 -1.61 -19.93
C GLU A 205 7.46 -1.83 -20.32
N GLU A 206 7.20 -2.54 -21.43
CA GLU A 206 5.84 -2.88 -21.87
C GLU A 206 5.11 -3.78 -20.85
N VAL A 207 5.80 -4.80 -20.33
CA VAL A 207 5.25 -5.65 -19.27
C VAL A 207 5.01 -4.85 -17.99
N ALA A 208 5.96 -3.98 -17.62
CA ALA A 208 5.84 -3.12 -16.45
C ALA A 208 4.62 -2.19 -16.53
N GLU A 209 4.32 -1.63 -17.69
CA GLU A 209 3.11 -0.83 -17.92
C GLU A 209 1.84 -1.66 -17.70
N ALA A 210 1.77 -2.88 -18.25
CA ALA A 210 0.63 -3.77 -18.06
C ALA A 210 0.42 -4.17 -16.59
N ILE A 211 1.51 -4.44 -15.86
CA ILE A 211 1.46 -4.69 -14.41
C ILE A 211 0.92 -3.47 -13.68
N ALA A 212 1.44 -2.27 -13.98
CA ALA A 212 1.04 -1.05 -13.31
C ALA A 212 -0.46 -0.77 -13.49
N VAL A 213 -1.00 -0.98 -14.69
CA VAL A 213 -2.43 -0.88 -14.97
C VAL A 213 -3.25 -1.93 -14.20
N ALA A 214 -2.80 -3.19 -14.18
CA ALA A 214 -3.50 -4.26 -13.47
C ALA A 214 -3.63 -3.98 -11.96
N VAL A 215 -2.52 -3.62 -11.32
CA VAL A 215 -2.49 -3.29 -9.88
C VAL A 215 -3.36 -2.07 -9.58
N ALA A 216 -3.27 -1.04 -10.42
CA ALA A 216 -4.04 0.17 -10.27
C ALA A 216 -5.56 -0.03 -10.41
N ASN A 217 -5.99 -0.84 -11.36
CA ASN A 217 -7.42 -1.14 -11.54
C ASN A 217 -7.99 -1.80 -10.27
N VAL A 218 -7.23 -2.72 -9.68
CA VAL A 218 -7.62 -3.36 -8.41
C VAL A 218 -7.68 -2.34 -7.27
N ASP A 219 -6.65 -1.49 -7.10
CA ASP A 219 -6.65 -0.45 -6.07
C ASP A 219 -7.83 0.54 -6.24
N ALA A 220 -8.17 0.90 -7.48
CA ALA A 220 -9.32 1.75 -7.80
C ALA A 220 -10.65 1.07 -7.47
N HIS A 221 -10.81 -0.21 -7.81
CA HIS A 221 -12.01 -1.00 -7.46
C HIS A 221 -12.18 -1.13 -5.95
N HIS A 222 -11.10 -1.38 -5.20
CA HIS A 222 -11.14 -1.42 -3.73
C HIS A 222 -11.56 -0.07 -3.15
N ARG A 223 -11.03 1.05 -3.67
CA ARG A 223 -11.39 2.39 -3.18
C ARG A 223 -12.87 2.70 -3.39
N VAL A 224 -13.42 2.38 -4.57
CA VAL A 224 -14.86 2.55 -4.86
C VAL A 224 -15.71 1.67 -3.95
N GLY A 225 -15.30 0.42 -3.71
CA GLY A 225 -15.99 -0.49 -2.80
C GLY A 225 -16.03 0.04 -1.36
N GLU A 226 -14.90 0.54 -0.86
CA GLU A 226 -14.79 1.13 0.47
C GLU A 226 -15.58 2.43 0.62
N GLU A 227 -15.59 3.29 -0.41
CA GLU A 227 -16.40 4.51 -0.43
C GLU A 227 -17.90 4.17 -0.43
N ALA A 228 -18.33 3.21 -1.25
CA ALA A 228 -19.70 2.72 -1.24
C ALA A 228 -20.09 2.10 0.11
N ARG A 229 -19.17 1.37 0.76
CA ARG A 229 -19.36 0.81 2.11
C ARG A 229 -19.50 1.92 3.15
N ASN A 230 -18.62 2.92 3.12
CA ASN A 230 -18.67 4.06 4.04
C ASN A 230 -19.94 4.89 3.85
N MET A 231 -20.36 5.13 2.61
CA MET A 231 -21.61 5.82 2.28
C MET A 231 -22.83 5.04 2.80
N ARG A 232 -22.88 3.73 2.56
CA ARG A 232 -23.94 2.86 3.09
C ARG A 232 -24.01 2.90 4.63
N LEU A 233 -22.87 2.79 5.31
CA LEU A 233 -22.81 2.92 6.77
C LEU A 233 -23.26 4.30 7.27
N ALA A 234 -22.94 5.36 6.54
CA ALA A 234 -23.39 6.72 6.88
C ALA A 234 -24.91 6.86 6.69
N MET A 235 -25.46 6.30 5.61
CA MET A 235 -26.91 6.29 5.35
C MET A 235 -27.68 5.47 6.39
N GLU A 236 -27.23 4.25 6.69
CA GLU A 236 -27.82 3.40 7.74
C GLU A 236 -27.77 4.10 9.11
N SER A 237 -26.64 4.72 9.45
CA SER A 237 -26.49 5.48 10.69
C SER A 237 -27.48 6.65 10.76
N ARG A 238 -27.68 7.40 9.67
CA ARG A 238 -28.63 8.52 9.65
C ARG A 238 -30.07 8.03 9.80
N ALA A 239 -30.44 6.96 9.10
CA ALA A 239 -31.80 6.40 9.18
C ALA A 239 -32.13 5.95 10.62
N VAL A 240 -31.22 5.22 11.27
CA VAL A 240 -31.42 4.75 12.65
C VAL A 240 -31.46 5.92 13.66
N ILE A 241 -30.65 6.97 13.47
CA ILE A 241 -30.68 8.17 14.32
C ILE A 241 -32.00 8.93 14.16
N GLU A 242 -32.50 9.11 12.93
CA GLU A 242 -33.79 9.76 12.70
C GLU A 242 -34.97 8.94 13.26
N GLN A 243 -34.92 7.60 13.16
CA GLN A 243 -35.90 6.72 13.82
C GLN A 243 -35.87 6.88 15.35
N ALA A 244 -34.67 6.88 15.95
CA ALA A 244 -34.52 7.07 17.40
C ALA A 244 -34.99 8.45 17.86
N LYS A 245 -34.74 9.51 17.08
CA LYS A 245 -35.30 10.85 17.34
C LYS A 245 -36.83 10.79 17.33
N GLY A 246 -37.44 10.16 16.31
CA GLY A 246 -38.89 9.97 16.25
C GLY A 246 -39.46 9.24 17.47
N VAL A 247 -38.80 8.17 17.92
CA VAL A 247 -39.16 7.46 19.17
C VAL A 247 -39.09 8.37 20.39
N LEU A 248 -38.00 9.14 20.55
CA LEU A 248 -37.83 10.04 21.69
C LEU A 248 -38.81 11.22 21.66
N MET A 249 -39.09 11.77 20.49
CA MET A 249 -40.11 12.81 20.29
C MET A 249 -41.48 12.30 20.77
N ALA A 250 -41.86 11.08 20.37
CA ALA A 250 -43.12 10.47 20.80
C ALA A 250 -43.17 10.15 22.30
N GLN A 251 -42.09 9.59 22.86
CA GLN A 251 -42.05 9.16 24.27
C GLN A 251 -41.91 10.32 25.25
N ARG A 252 -41.11 11.33 24.91
CA ARG A 252 -40.74 12.44 25.81
C ARG A 252 -41.46 13.75 25.47
N ARG A 253 -42.23 13.78 24.38
CA ARG A 253 -42.95 14.97 23.87
C ARG A 253 -42.01 16.16 23.67
N VAL A 254 -40.85 15.88 23.12
CA VAL A 254 -39.81 16.86 22.78
C VAL A 254 -39.75 17.06 21.27
N ASP A 255 -39.18 18.17 20.83
CA ASP A 255 -38.90 18.39 19.42
C ASP A 255 -37.67 17.57 18.94
N ALA A 256 -37.39 17.66 17.63
CA ALA A 256 -36.32 16.88 17.01
C ALA A 256 -34.91 17.29 17.47
N ASP A 257 -34.70 18.58 17.80
CA ASP A 257 -33.41 19.10 18.24
C ASP A 257 -33.13 18.64 19.67
N GLN A 258 -34.12 18.76 20.56
CA GLN A 258 -34.08 18.23 21.92
C GLN A 258 -33.88 16.70 21.93
N ALA A 259 -34.54 15.97 21.04
CA ALA A 259 -34.33 14.52 20.92
C ALA A 259 -32.90 14.16 20.49
N PHE A 260 -32.31 14.94 19.57
CA PHE A 260 -30.92 14.75 19.16
C PHE A 260 -29.93 15.06 20.28
N ASP A 261 -30.16 16.12 21.05
CA ASP A 261 -29.35 16.46 22.22
C ASP A 261 -29.39 15.36 23.30
N ILE A 262 -30.55 14.73 23.50
CA ILE A 262 -30.68 13.57 24.39
C ILE A 262 -29.82 12.39 23.91
N LEU A 263 -29.88 12.06 22.61
CA LEU A 263 -29.03 11.01 22.04
C LEU A 263 -27.54 11.35 22.18
N ARG A 264 -27.17 12.61 21.91
CA ARG A 264 -25.79 13.11 22.01
C ARG A 264 -25.26 13.01 23.44
N ALA A 265 -26.04 13.47 24.42
CA ALA A 265 -25.66 13.39 25.84
C ALA A 265 -25.53 11.93 26.31
N ALA A 266 -26.41 11.04 25.85
CA ALA A 266 -26.33 9.61 26.15
C ALA A 266 -25.09 8.94 25.52
N SER A 267 -24.78 9.29 24.27
CA SER A 267 -23.57 8.84 23.57
C SER A 267 -22.29 9.26 24.30
N GLN A 268 -22.21 10.53 24.71
CA GLN A 268 -21.06 11.07 25.45
C GLN A 268 -20.91 10.41 26.83
N ARG A 269 -22.00 10.29 27.60
CA ARG A 269 -21.97 9.67 28.94
C ARG A 269 -21.55 8.19 28.88
N ALA A 270 -22.00 7.47 27.86
CA ALA A 270 -21.69 6.05 27.70
C ALA A 270 -20.37 5.79 26.93
N ASN A 271 -19.72 6.83 26.41
CA ASN A 271 -18.58 6.73 25.49
C ASN A 271 -18.82 5.73 24.34
N ARG A 272 -20.03 5.75 23.78
CA ARG A 272 -20.48 4.86 22.68
C ARG A 272 -20.85 5.68 21.47
N LYS A 273 -20.69 5.12 20.27
CA LYS A 273 -21.06 5.81 19.03
C LYS A 273 -22.55 6.13 19.04
N LEU A 274 -22.92 7.34 18.62
CA LEU A 274 -24.30 7.85 18.61
C LEU A 274 -25.28 6.88 17.94
N ARG A 275 -24.86 6.27 16.83
CA ARG A 275 -25.64 5.28 16.08
C ARG A 275 -26.00 4.03 16.90
N ASP A 276 -25.09 3.58 17.78
CA ASP A 276 -25.30 2.39 18.60
C ASP A 276 -26.27 2.70 19.77
N VAL A 277 -26.25 3.94 20.26
CA VAL A 277 -27.22 4.46 21.23
C VAL A 277 -28.60 4.58 20.59
N ALA A 278 -28.67 5.16 19.39
CA ALA A 278 -29.90 5.27 18.61
C ALA A 278 -30.51 3.89 18.31
N ALA A 279 -29.70 2.91 17.91
CA ALA A 279 -30.14 1.53 17.70
C ALA A 279 -30.73 0.91 18.99
N GLY A 280 -30.13 1.18 20.14
CA GLY A 280 -30.66 0.75 21.45
C GLY A 280 -32.02 1.38 21.78
N VAL A 281 -32.22 2.66 21.45
CA VAL A 281 -33.52 3.34 21.63
C VAL A 281 -34.58 2.71 20.74
N VAL A 282 -34.28 2.46 19.47
CA VAL A 282 -35.22 1.81 18.54
C VAL A 282 -35.54 0.38 19.02
N ALA A 283 -34.54 -0.43 19.39
CA ALA A 283 -34.75 -1.79 19.87
C ALA A 283 -35.62 -1.88 21.15
N SER A 284 -35.53 -0.87 22.03
CA SER A 284 -36.35 -0.79 23.24
C SER A 284 -37.86 -0.65 22.98
N THR A 285 -38.25 -0.23 21.77
CA THR A 285 -39.66 -0.15 21.36
C THR A 285 -40.20 -1.42 20.72
N THR A 286 -39.32 -2.32 20.29
CA THR A 286 -39.70 -3.57 19.59
C THR A 286 -39.67 -4.79 20.51
N THR A 287 -39.19 -4.65 21.75
CA THR A 287 -39.17 -5.75 22.72
C THR A 287 -40.56 -5.88 23.36
N PRO A 288 -41.30 -7.00 23.17
CA PRO A 288 -42.56 -7.20 23.87
C PRO A 288 -42.30 -7.33 25.38
N PRO A 289 -43.19 -6.81 26.23
CA PRO A 289 -43.04 -6.97 27.67
C PRO A 289 -42.97 -8.46 28.01
N THR A 290 -41.91 -8.89 28.70
CA THR A 290 -41.87 -10.20 29.34
C THR A 290 -43.03 -10.24 30.34
N THR A 291 -44.09 -10.94 29.99
CA THR A 291 -45.17 -11.26 30.92
C THR A 291 -44.59 -12.18 31.99
N THR A 292 -44.28 -11.62 33.16
CA THR A 292 -44.11 -12.40 34.39
C THR A 292 -45.40 -13.20 34.60
N PRO A 293 -45.35 -14.55 34.67
CA PRO A 293 -46.55 -15.32 34.96
C PRO A 293 -47.04 -14.94 36.37
N PRO A 294 -48.35 -14.71 36.57
CA PRO A 294 -48.88 -14.38 37.88
C PRO A 294 -48.66 -15.55 38.84
N THR A 295 -48.10 -15.24 40.01
CA THR A 295 -48.00 -16.12 41.17
C THR A 295 -49.36 -16.71 41.48
N THR A 296 -49.51 -18.03 41.31
CA THR A 296 -50.68 -18.78 41.75
C THR A 296 -50.65 -18.89 43.28
N THR A 297 -51.53 -18.13 43.93
CA THR A 297 -51.91 -18.35 45.34
C THR A 297 -52.60 -19.72 45.45
N PRO A 298 -52.22 -20.59 46.42
CA PRO A 298 -52.88 -21.88 46.58
C PRO A 298 -54.30 -21.72 47.16
N PRO A 299 -55.27 -22.57 46.76
CA PRO A 299 -56.65 -22.47 47.25
C PRO A 299 -56.78 -22.94 48.71
N THR A 300 -57.55 -22.16 49.48
CA THR A 300 -58.02 -22.46 50.84
C THR A 300 -58.81 -23.76 50.87
N THR A 301 -58.36 -24.71 51.68
CA THR A 301 -59.02 -26.00 51.92
C THR A 301 -60.07 -25.85 53.03
N THR A 302 -61.34 -26.10 52.69
CA THR A 302 -62.44 -26.26 53.66
C THR A 302 -62.33 -27.62 54.35
N PRO A 303 -62.55 -27.73 55.68
CA PRO A 303 -62.42 -29.01 56.39
C PRO A 303 -63.63 -29.93 56.16
N PRO A 304 -63.45 -31.27 56.14
CA PRO A 304 -64.54 -32.22 55.98
C PRO A 304 -65.26 -32.54 57.29
N THR A 305 -66.58 -32.69 57.17
CA THR A 305 -67.52 -33.15 58.21
C THR A 305 -67.29 -34.63 58.56
N THR A 306 -67.38 -34.91 59.85
CA THR A 306 -67.07 -36.18 60.53
C THR A 306 -68.16 -37.26 60.37
N ALA A 307 -67.68 -38.52 60.30
CA ALA A 307 -68.23 -39.78 60.83
C ALA A 307 -69.12 -40.69 59.94
N PRO A 308 -69.22 -42.02 60.22
CA PRO A 308 -68.55 -42.83 61.25
C PRO A 308 -67.82 -44.11 60.75
N ARG A 309 -67.24 -44.79 61.75
CA ARG A 309 -66.30 -45.91 61.78
C ARG A 309 -66.80 -47.27 61.25
N GLY A 310 -65.83 -48.07 60.79
CA GLY A 310 -65.83 -49.54 60.75
C GLY A 310 -64.81 -50.00 59.69
N GLY A 311 -63.87 -50.91 59.87
CA GLY A 311 -63.43 -51.77 60.97
C GLY A 311 -62.28 -52.64 60.40
N GLN A 312 -61.29 -52.96 61.25
CA GLN A 312 -60.35 -54.10 61.20
C GLN A 312 -59.48 -54.38 59.94
N ASP A 313 -58.18 -54.03 60.02
CA ASP A 313 -56.99 -54.91 60.26
C ASP A 313 -56.74 -56.20 59.42
N PRO A 314 -55.53 -56.82 59.41
CA PRO A 314 -54.40 -56.49 58.51
C PRO A 314 -53.75 -57.73 57.81
N ALA A 315 -52.97 -57.52 56.74
CA ALA A 315 -51.86 -58.37 56.24
C ALA A 315 -51.32 -57.72 54.95
N GLY A 316 -50.03 -57.43 54.72
CA GLY A 316 -48.82 -58.25 54.84
C GLY A 316 -48.14 -58.26 53.44
N PRO A 317 -46.83 -58.04 53.29
CA PRO A 317 -46.23 -57.63 52.01
C PRO A 317 -45.71 -58.78 51.15
N ARG A 318 -45.78 -58.63 49.82
CA ARG A 318 -44.73 -58.98 48.84
C ARG A 318 -45.11 -58.52 47.43
#